data_AF-A0A1H4APR1-F1
#
_entry.id   AF-A0A1H4APR1-F1
#
_cell.length_a   1.000
_cell.length_b   1.000
_cell.length_c   1.000
_cell.angle_alpha   90.00
_cell.angle_beta   90.00
_cell.angle_gamma   90.00
#
_symmetry.space_group_name_H-M   'P 1'
#
loop_
_entity.id
_entity.type
_entity.pdbx_description
1 polymer ?
#
loop_
_entity_poly.entity_id
_entity_poly.type
_entity_poly.pdbx_seq_one_letter_code
_entity_poly.pdbx_strand_id
1 'polypeptide(L)'
;MTLLVTLLLSFCVFALIIWGLMHMRTPRFRIDRKDFLKGLEDVIAGQADDNEWRVLIGYPMRHDPLLEQLRLECLEIEEGEYTGGSPYLFTDAGLERLRQVRRRLLAAGIDK
;
A
#
# COMPACT_ATOMS: atom_id res chain seq x y z
N MET A 1 -36.44 36.41 -15.43
CA MET A 1 -34.99 36.59 -15.67
C MET A 1 -34.14 35.98 -14.56
N THR A 2 -34.46 36.23 -13.28
CA THR A 2 -33.77 35.64 -12.13
C THR A 2 -33.73 34.11 -12.11
N LEU A 3 -34.86 33.44 -12.36
CA LEU A 3 -34.94 31.96 -12.38
C LEU A 3 -33.99 31.30 -13.41
N LEU A 4 -33.89 31.89 -14.60
CA LEU A 4 -33.00 31.42 -15.67
C LEU A 4 -31.53 31.59 -15.28
N VAL A 5 -31.18 32.72 -14.65
CA VAL A 5 -29.82 33.00 -14.17
C VAL A 5 -29.44 32.05 -13.03
N THR A 6 -30.33 31.82 -12.07
CA THR A 6 -30.06 30.89 -10.96
C THR A 6 -29.94 29.45 -11.43
N LEU A 7 -30.71 29.04 -12.45
CA LEU A 7 -30.64 27.71 -13.05
C LEU A 7 -29.31 27.49 -13.81
N LEU A 8 -28.89 28.48 -14.60
CA LEU A 8 -27.61 28.42 -15.31
C LEU A 8 -26.43 28.40 -14.34
N LEU A 9 -26.49 29.24 -13.30
CA LEU A 9 -25.43 29.31 -12.30
C LEU A 9 -25.31 28.00 -11.51
N SER A 10 -26.43 27.41 -11.08
CA SER A 10 -26.39 26.12 -10.38
C SER A 10 -25.84 25.02 -11.29
N PHE A 11 -26.25 24.96 -12.56
CA PHE A 11 -25.72 24.00 -13.52
C PHE A 11 -24.21 24.15 -13.71
N CYS A 12 -23.70 25.38 -13.85
CA CYS A 12 -22.27 25.65 -13.97
C CYS A 12 -21.49 25.21 -12.71
N VAL A 13 -22.02 25.47 -11.52
CA VAL A 13 -21.40 25.03 -10.26
C VAL A 13 -21.34 23.50 -10.18
N PHE A 14 -22.43 22.80 -10.50
CA PHE A 14 -22.43 21.34 -10.54
C PHE A 14 -21.47 20.78 -11.59
N ALA A 15 -21.42 21.37 -12.78
CA ALA A 15 -20.49 20.96 -13.83
C ALA A 15 -19.03 21.12 -13.39
N LEU A 16 -18.68 22.21 -12.70
CA LEU A 16 -17.34 22.44 -12.15
C LEU A 16 -16.97 21.42 -11.08
N ILE A 17 -17.90 21.07 -10.19
CA ILE A 17 -17.68 20.06 -9.16
C ILE A 17 -17.45 18.68 -9.80
N ILE A 18 -18.31 18.28 -10.74
CA ILE A 18 -18.17 17.00 -11.47
C ILE A 18 -16.85 16.98 -12.24
N TRP A 19 -16.48 18.08 -12.90
CA TRP A 19 -15.22 18.19 -13.61
C TRP A 19 -14.00 18.06 -12.69
N GLY A 20 -14.03 18.69 -11.52
CA GLY A 20 -13.00 18.55 -10.49
C GLY A 20 -12.88 17.11 -9.97
N LEU A 21 -14.01 16.45 -9.71
CA LEU A 21 -14.05 15.05 -9.29
C LEU A 21 -13.54 14.09 -10.37
N MET A 22 -13.88 14.32 -11.64
CA MET A 22 -13.35 13.55 -12.77
C MET A 22 -11.84 13.74 -12.96
N HIS A 23 -11.33 14.95 -12.67
CA HIS A 23 -9.91 15.23 -12.72
C HIS A 23 -9.15 14.61 -11.54
N MET A 24 -9.83 14.34 -10.43
CA MET A 24 -9.34 13.52 -9.33
C MET A 24 -9.16 12.07 -9.83
N ARG A 25 -8.02 11.81 -10.47
CA ARG A 25 -7.56 10.46 -10.84
C ARG A 25 -7.67 9.60 -9.58
N THR A 26 -8.50 8.57 -9.66
CA THR A 26 -8.62 7.57 -8.59
C THR A 26 -7.22 7.10 -8.20
N PRO A 27 -6.78 7.29 -6.94
CA PRO A 27 -5.50 6.80 -6.49
C PRO A 27 -5.59 5.28 -6.54
N ARG A 28 -5.08 4.70 -7.63
CA ARG A 28 -4.93 3.25 -7.72
C ARG A 28 -3.82 2.91 -6.75
N PHE A 29 -4.21 2.55 -5.52
CA PHE A 29 -3.34 1.87 -4.57
C PHE A 29 -2.96 0.52 -5.19
N ARG A 30 -1.94 0.54 -6.04
CA ARG A 30 -1.31 -0.64 -6.60
C ARG A 30 0.10 -0.65 -6.05
N ILE A 31 0.33 -1.54 -5.08
CA ILE A 31 1.66 -1.79 -4.54
C ILE A 31 2.42 -2.54 -5.63
N ASP A 32 3.38 -1.86 -6.26
CA ASP A 32 4.30 -2.49 -7.19
C ASP A 32 5.47 -3.13 -6.40
N ARG A 33 6.28 -3.98 -7.04
CA ARG A 33 7.43 -4.67 -6.39
C ARG A 33 8.37 -3.73 -5.64
N LYS A 34 8.57 -2.51 -6.18
CA LYS A 34 9.42 -1.46 -5.60
C LYS A 34 8.85 -0.95 -4.28
N ASP A 35 7.55 -0.68 -4.25
CA ASP A 35 6.87 -0.19 -3.05
C ASP A 35 6.82 -1.27 -1.98
N PHE A 36 6.61 -2.53 -2.38
CA PHE A 36 6.64 -3.66 -1.45
C PHE A 36 8.04 -3.88 -0.86
N LEU A 37 9.09 -3.79 -1.68
CA LEU A 37 10.47 -3.86 -1.20
C LEU A 37 10.73 -2.76 -0.17
N LYS A 38 10.36 -1.52 -0.50
CA LYS A 38 10.58 -0.37 0.36
C LYS A 38 9.85 -0.54 1.70
N GLY A 39 8.58 -0.89 1.67
CA GLY A 39 7.81 -1.15 2.90
C GLY A 39 8.45 -2.24 3.76
N LEU A 40 8.95 -3.31 3.14
CA LEU A 40 9.66 -4.37 3.85
C LEU A 40 10.98 -3.88 4.46
N GLU A 41 11.74 -3.02 3.77
CA GLU A 41 12.95 -2.39 4.29
C GLU A 41 12.66 -1.44 5.46
N ASP A 42 11.60 -0.65 5.37
CA ASP A 42 11.17 0.28 6.42
C ASP A 42 10.79 -0.50 7.69
N VAL A 43 10.10 -1.63 7.56
CA VAL A 43 9.78 -2.53 8.68
C VAL A 43 11.04 -3.16 9.27
N ILE A 44 11.95 -3.65 8.43
CA ILE A 44 13.22 -4.26 8.90
C ILE A 44 14.12 -3.24 9.60
N ALA A 45 14.08 -1.97 9.16
CA ALA A 45 14.84 -0.87 9.74
C ALA A 45 14.19 -0.29 11.00
N GLY A 46 12.99 -0.75 11.38
CA GLY A 46 12.23 -0.18 12.50
C GLY A 46 11.74 1.25 12.25
N GLN A 47 11.57 1.61 10.98
CA GLN A 47 11.04 2.90 10.54
C GLN A 47 9.54 2.85 10.23
N ALA A 48 9.00 1.64 10.01
CA ALA A 48 7.58 1.46 9.75
C ALA A 48 6.77 1.31 11.04
N ASP A 49 5.61 1.96 11.08
CA ASP A 49 4.62 1.74 12.13
C ASP A 49 3.65 0.59 11.81
N ASP A 50 2.84 0.24 12.81
CA ASP A 50 1.86 -0.83 12.72
C ASP A 50 0.78 -0.59 11.64
N ASN A 51 0.48 0.68 11.34
CA ASN A 51 -0.47 1.03 10.29
C ASN A 51 0.16 0.84 8.90
N GLU A 52 1.41 1.25 8.71
CA GLU A 52 2.17 1.04 7.47
C GLU A 52 2.36 -0.45 7.18
N TRP A 53 2.66 -1.25 8.20
CA TRP A 53 2.69 -2.71 8.07
C TRP A 53 1.34 -3.26 7.62
N ARG A 54 0.24 -2.91 8.29
CA ARG A 54 -1.11 -3.35 7.90
C ARG A 54 -1.47 -2.96 6.47
N VAL A 55 -1.07 -1.78 6.01
CA VAL A 55 -1.29 -1.35 4.61
C VAL A 55 -0.49 -2.22 3.63
N LEU A 56 0.76 -2.54 3.96
CA LEU A 56 1.65 -3.36 3.13
C LEU A 56 1.09 -4.77 2.89
N ILE A 57 0.61 -5.43 3.94
CA ILE A 57 0.11 -6.81 3.88
C ILE A 57 -1.41 -6.92 3.69
N GLY A 58 -2.15 -5.84 3.86
CA GLY A 58 -3.62 -5.85 3.93
C GLY A 58 -4.34 -5.98 2.58
N TYR A 59 -3.66 -5.77 1.46
CA TYR A 59 -4.28 -5.84 0.13
C TYR A 59 -3.71 -6.97 -0.73
N PRO A 60 -4.56 -7.85 -1.33
CA PRO A 60 -4.10 -8.94 -2.18
C PRO A 60 -3.55 -8.43 -3.52
N MET A 61 -2.36 -8.86 -3.89
CA MET A 61 -1.60 -8.40 -5.06
C MET A 61 -1.86 -9.30 -6.27
N ARG A 62 -3.13 -9.39 -6.70
CA ARG A 62 -3.57 -10.30 -7.79
C ARG A 62 -2.84 -10.14 -9.12
N HIS A 63 -2.24 -8.98 -9.36
CA HIS A 63 -1.52 -8.67 -10.59
C HIS A 63 -0.13 -9.34 -10.65
N ASP A 64 0.42 -9.74 -9.50
CA ASP A 64 1.73 -10.36 -9.39
C ASP A 64 1.66 -11.57 -8.43
N PRO A 65 1.53 -12.80 -8.96
CA PRO A 65 1.43 -14.00 -8.14
C PRO A 65 2.63 -14.22 -7.21
N LEU A 66 3.83 -13.76 -7.60
CA LEU A 66 5.01 -13.86 -6.75
C LEU A 66 4.88 -12.91 -5.55
N LEU A 67 4.47 -11.67 -5.79
CA LEU A 67 4.30 -10.68 -4.73
C LEU A 67 3.22 -11.15 -3.74
N GLU A 68 2.13 -11.74 -4.25
CA GLU A 68 1.09 -12.33 -3.42
C GLU A 68 1.61 -13.51 -2.57
N GLN A 69 2.46 -14.38 -3.13
CA GLN A 69 3.10 -15.45 -2.36
C GLN A 69 3.98 -14.90 -1.23
N LEU A 70 4.78 -13.88 -1.51
CA LEU A 70 5.62 -13.22 -0.51
C LEU A 70 4.77 -12.51 0.56
N ARG A 71 3.65 -11.90 0.18
CA ARG A 71 2.69 -11.27 1.10
C ARG A 71 2.04 -12.30 2.04
N LEU A 72 1.65 -13.47 1.52
CA LEU A 72 1.13 -14.57 2.34
C LEU A 72 2.17 -15.10 3.33
N GLU A 73 3.43 -15.15 2.93
CA GLU A 73 4.50 -15.50 3.86
C GLU A 73 4.74 -14.43 4.93
N CYS A 74 4.64 -13.14 4.57
CA CYS A 74 4.66 -12.05 5.55
C CYS A 74 3.53 -12.18 6.59
N LEU A 75 2.33 -12.60 6.18
CA LEU A 75 1.23 -12.89 7.10
C LEU A 75 1.56 -14.06 8.04
N GLU A 76 2.17 -15.12 7.52
CA GLU A 76 2.59 -16.26 8.36
C GLU A 76 3.67 -15.84 9.39
N ILE A 77 4.58 -14.94 8.99
CA ILE A 77 5.58 -14.36 9.91
C ILE A 77 4.88 -13.50 10.98
N GLU A 78 3.87 -12.73 10.60
CA GLU A 78 3.09 -11.91 11.53
C GLU A 78 2.41 -12.76 12.61
N GLU A 79 1.76 -13.87 12.23
CA GLU A 79 1.08 -14.74 13.20
C GLU A 79 2.01 -15.31 14.28
N GLY A 80 3.28 -15.55 13.95
CA GLY A 80 4.25 -16.17 14.87
C GLY A 80 5.18 -15.20 15.59
N GLU A 81 5.53 -14.08 14.96
CA GLU A 81 6.69 -13.26 15.36
C GLU A 81 6.34 -11.77 15.54
N TYR A 82 5.08 -11.38 15.36
CA TYR A 82 4.66 -10.01 15.57
C TYR A 82 4.59 -9.64 17.06
N THR A 83 5.19 -8.51 17.41
CA THR A 83 5.26 -7.99 18.79
C THR A 83 4.54 -6.65 18.93
N GLY A 84 4.31 -5.92 17.83
CA GLY A 84 3.72 -4.58 17.84
C GLY A 84 4.56 -3.53 18.58
N GLY A 85 5.83 -3.85 18.85
CA GLY A 85 6.75 -3.01 19.60
C GLY A 85 7.30 -1.83 18.78
N SER A 86 7.79 -0.82 19.49
CA SER A 86 8.61 0.25 18.93
C SER A 86 10.07 0.06 19.39
N PRO A 87 11.08 0.20 18.51
CA PRO A 87 10.99 0.59 17.10
C PRO A 87 10.75 -0.58 16.13
N TYR A 88 10.86 -1.83 16.57
CA TYR A 88 10.67 -3.01 15.72
C TYR A 88 9.35 -3.70 16.01
N LEU A 89 8.54 -3.87 14.96
CA LEU A 89 7.24 -4.55 15.05
C LEU A 89 7.36 -6.07 15.23
N PHE A 90 8.54 -6.65 14.98
CA PHE A 90 8.80 -8.09 14.97
C PHE A 90 9.93 -8.48 15.92
N THR A 91 9.95 -9.75 16.33
CA THR A 91 11.12 -10.36 17.00
C THR A 91 12.34 -10.39 16.06
N ASP A 92 13.54 -10.62 16.61
CA ASP A 92 14.75 -10.81 15.80
C ASP A 92 14.62 -11.98 14.80
N ALA A 93 13.91 -13.04 15.19
CA ALA A 93 13.62 -14.18 14.32
C ALA A 93 12.67 -13.77 13.17
N GLY A 94 11.61 -13.02 13.47
CA GLY A 94 10.71 -12.45 12.46
C GLY A 94 11.44 -11.53 11.49
N LEU A 95 12.29 -10.64 12.00
CA LEU A 95 13.11 -9.75 11.17
C LEU A 95 14.05 -10.52 10.23
N GLU A 96 14.65 -11.62 10.67
CA GLU A 96 15.49 -12.43 9.78
C GLU A 96 14.67 -13.15 8.71
N ARG A 97 13.46 -13.64 9.03
CA ARG A 97 12.53 -14.20 8.04
C ARG A 97 12.11 -13.12 7.02
N LEU A 98 11.79 -11.91 7.46
CA LEU A 98 11.49 -10.78 6.56
C LEU A 98 12.68 -10.43 5.66
N ARG A 99 13.93 -10.49 6.16
CA ARG A 99 15.13 -10.34 5.32
C ARG A 99 15.25 -11.44 4.26
N GLN A 100 14.81 -12.67 4.54
CA GLN A 100 14.77 -13.75 3.54
C GLN A 100 13.73 -13.49 2.46
N VAL A 101 12.54 -12.99 2.83
CA VAL A 101 11.51 -12.52 1.88
C VAL A 101 12.08 -11.43 0.98
N ARG A 102 12.77 -10.43 1.56
CA ARG A 102 13.44 -9.35 0.83
C ARG A 102 14.45 -9.88 -0.19
N ARG A 103 15.31 -10.82 0.23
CA ARG A 103 16.32 -11.44 -0.65
C ARG A 103 15.68 -12.15 -1.85
N ARG A 104 14.58 -12.86 -1.65
CA ARG A 104 13.85 -13.52 -2.74
C ARG A 104 13.19 -12.54 -3.70
N LEU A 105 12.61 -11.46 -3.19
CA LEU A 105 12.06 -10.40 -4.03
C LEU A 105 13.14 -9.78 -4.93
N LEU A 106 14.31 -9.47 -4.37
CA LEU A 106 15.44 -8.94 -5.14
C LEU A 106 15.93 -9.94 -6.20
N ALA A 107 16.04 -11.22 -5.84
CA ALA A 107 16.46 -12.27 -6.78
C ALA A 107 15.48 -12.47 -7.95
N ALA A 108 14.19 -12.21 -7.73
CA ALA A 108 13.16 -12.33 -8.77
C ALA A 108 13.09 -11.14 -9.74
N GLY A 109 13.84 -10.06 -9.48
CA GLY A 109 13.90 -8.86 -10.31
C GLY A 109 12.75 -7.88 -10.02
N ILE A 110 13.11 -6.61 -9.82
CA ILE A 110 12.18 -5.53 -9.42
C ILE A 110 11.66 -4.71 -10.62
N ASP A 111 12.24 -4.91 -11.81
CA ASP A 111 11.90 -4.20 -13.06
C ASP A 111 11.08 -5.03 -14.06
N LYS A 112 10.64 -6.24 -13.69
CA LYS A 112 9.68 -7.03 -14.48
C LYS A 112 8.26 -6.74 -14.03
#